data_AF-A0A498EXK5-F1
#
_entry.id   AF-A0A498EXK5-F1
#
_cell.length_a   1.000
_cell.length_b   1.000
_cell.length_c   1.000
_cell.angle_alpha   90.00
_cell.angle_beta   90.00
_cell.angle_gamma   90.00
#
_symmetry.space_group_name_H-M   'P 1'
#
loop_
_entity.id
_entity.type
_entity.pdbx_description
1 polymer ?
#
loop_
_entity_poly.entity_id
_entity_poly.type
_entity_poly.pdbx_seq_one_letter_code
_entity_poly.pdbx_strand_id
1 'polypeptide(L)'
;MSLPELLAATVGDEDVVAEVPLGGDDRLAVTPTRTLVFRGDGLLSDESVDEYGHDVERIDVSTGRRKAKITLGYGLDGDETLSVPAKRVDDVLHPVLAGVLSASGVTGPGETVVRTFRFSELTLIVTSERLVKHVGSAVWDADFEEFHYEDITGLDFEEGTVATAVVLVHGGRSERFKAPNESARAVRETLADAVCSFHGVDSLEEFRVAAAEAEEPAADAEPSGTTDFGEGPDPLSASPAADAEADAEGPEAGDAAGAGRSTETDSASGDDGADSAETAASTAAGSASGDDPLDADPLAADASVDDAASDPLDADATEPASAAEGIDSEGAGEAASAVGAEGRSADAAGTESAAGDPVGDADTVATEGDAEGPIRGEDAFDGSPFESAGVEDADLASEVAALRRTVEAQSERLDRQSALIEQLIEELRRGR
;
A
#
# COMPACT_ATOMS: atom_id res chain seq x y z
N MET A 1 -30.99 6.10 -9.25
CA MET A 1 -32.19 6.51 -8.47
C MET A 1 -32.20 8.03 -8.41
N SER A 2 -33.23 8.68 -7.88
CA SER A 2 -33.12 10.10 -7.52
C SER A 2 -32.35 10.25 -6.22
N LEU A 3 -31.51 11.29 -6.12
CA LEU A 3 -30.86 11.68 -4.87
C LEU A 3 -31.93 12.13 -3.83
N PRO A 4 -31.68 11.97 -2.52
CA PRO A 4 -32.49 12.61 -1.47
C PRO A 4 -32.55 14.13 -1.65
N GLU A 5 -33.66 14.75 -1.23
CA GLU A 5 -33.91 16.18 -1.47
C GLU A 5 -32.83 17.06 -0.81
N LEU A 6 -32.44 16.78 0.43
CA LEU A 6 -31.39 17.53 1.12
C LEU A 6 -30.02 17.36 0.44
N LEU A 7 -29.66 16.14 0.04
CA LEU A 7 -28.40 15.89 -0.70
C LEU A 7 -28.39 16.60 -2.06
N ALA A 8 -29.48 16.55 -2.81
CA ALA A 8 -29.60 17.26 -4.09
C ALA A 8 -29.50 18.78 -3.92
N ALA A 9 -30.12 19.33 -2.87
CA ALA A 9 -30.03 20.75 -2.55
C ALA A 9 -28.60 21.18 -2.16
N THR A 10 -27.86 20.37 -1.41
CA THR A 10 -26.47 20.67 -1.00
C THR A 10 -25.47 20.52 -2.15
N VAL A 11 -25.67 19.54 -3.04
CA VAL A 11 -24.91 19.40 -4.30
C VAL A 11 -25.08 20.64 -5.19
N GLY A 12 -26.29 21.19 -5.28
CA GLY A 12 -26.56 22.45 -5.98
C GLY A 12 -26.40 22.31 -7.50
N ASP A 13 -25.50 23.11 -8.08
CA ASP A 13 -25.24 23.15 -9.53
C ASP A 13 -24.12 22.19 -9.99
N GLU A 14 -23.51 21.42 -9.08
CA GLU A 14 -22.48 20.42 -9.43
C GLU A 14 -23.09 19.08 -9.90
N ASP A 15 -22.44 18.42 -10.86
CA ASP A 15 -22.79 17.05 -11.23
C ASP A 15 -22.22 16.03 -10.23
N VAL A 16 -23.03 15.04 -9.83
CA VAL A 16 -22.55 13.91 -9.02
C VAL A 16 -21.84 12.91 -9.93
N VAL A 17 -20.53 12.76 -9.73
CA VAL A 17 -19.65 11.86 -10.48
C VAL A 17 -19.77 10.41 -9.97
N ALA A 18 -19.99 10.21 -8.66
CA ALA A 18 -20.21 8.90 -8.06
C ALA A 18 -21.18 8.95 -6.87
N GLU A 19 -22.00 7.90 -6.70
CA GLU A 19 -22.84 7.66 -5.50
C GLU A 19 -22.50 6.27 -4.92
N VAL A 20 -22.18 6.20 -3.62
CA VAL A 20 -21.82 4.98 -2.91
C VAL A 20 -22.80 4.73 -1.74
N PRO A 21 -23.60 3.64 -1.75
CA PRO A 21 -24.54 3.34 -0.67
C PRO A 21 -23.80 2.80 0.56
N LEU A 22 -23.85 3.56 1.66
CA LEU A 22 -23.25 3.19 2.94
C LEU A 22 -24.16 2.22 3.73
N GLY A 23 -25.47 2.21 3.45
CA GLY A 23 -26.41 1.20 3.92
C GLY A 23 -27.47 1.76 4.86
N GLY A 24 -28.69 1.20 4.79
CA GLY A 24 -29.87 1.98 5.12
C GLY A 24 -30.06 3.05 4.04
N ASP A 25 -30.43 4.26 4.46
CA ASP A 25 -30.58 5.41 3.56
C ASP A 25 -29.29 6.25 3.41
N ASP A 26 -28.27 5.98 4.26
CA ASP A 26 -26.95 6.60 4.22
C ASP A 26 -26.24 6.34 2.88
N ARG A 27 -25.66 7.41 2.33
CA ARG A 27 -24.95 7.41 1.05
C ARG A 27 -23.86 8.46 1.03
N LEU A 28 -22.86 8.23 0.19
CA LEU A 28 -21.80 9.19 -0.10
C LEU A 28 -21.92 9.60 -1.56
N ALA A 29 -21.85 10.88 -1.85
CA ALA A 29 -21.79 11.43 -3.20
C ALA A 29 -20.46 12.16 -3.39
N VAL A 30 -19.88 12.04 -4.59
CA VAL A 30 -18.64 12.74 -4.97
C VAL A 30 -18.97 13.65 -6.15
N THR A 31 -18.70 14.95 -6.01
CA THR A 31 -18.74 15.95 -7.08
C THR A 31 -17.31 16.24 -7.54
N PRO A 32 -17.06 17.12 -8.54
CA PRO A 32 -15.70 17.48 -8.90
C PRO A 32 -14.91 18.13 -7.73
N THR A 33 -15.56 18.95 -6.90
CA THR A 33 -14.86 19.77 -5.89
C THR A 33 -14.92 19.23 -4.45
N ARG A 34 -15.87 18.34 -4.13
CA ARG A 34 -16.12 17.88 -2.76
C ARG A 34 -16.78 16.51 -2.69
N THR A 35 -16.62 15.88 -1.53
CA THR A 35 -17.33 14.67 -1.13
C THR A 35 -18.41 15.04 -0.12
N LEU A 36 -19.64 14.57 -0.33
CA LEU A 36 -20.78 14.79 0.55
C LEU A 36 -21.22 13.48 1.17
N VAL A 37 -21.42 13.46 2.49
CA VAL A 37 -21.86 12.27 3.24
C VAL A 37 -23.25 12.53 3.81
N PHE A 38 -24.24 11.88 3.21
CA PHE A 38 -25.62 11.93 3.62
C PHE A 38 -25.93 10.88 4.68
N ARG A 39 -26.59 11.31 5.76
CA ARG A 39 -27.18 10.46 6.79
C ARG A 39 -28.69 10.53 6.69
N GLY A 40 -29.32 9.38 6.56
CA GLY A 40 -30.78 9.29 6.56
C GLY A 40 -31.35 9.56 7.96
N ASP A 41 -32.62 9.95 8.00
CA ASP A 41 -33.36 10.10 9.25
C ASP A 41 -33.32 8.80 10.08
N GLY A 42 -33.03 8.95 11.37
CA GLY A 42 -32.87 7.85 12.31
C GLY A 42 -33.64 8.12 13.59
N LEU A 43 -33.92 7.06 14.36
CA LEU A 43 -34.73 7.10 15.60
C LEU A 43 -34.31 8.15 16.65
N LEU A 44 -33.11 8.74 16.52
CA LEU A 44 -32.50 9.69 17.45
C LEU A 44 -31.71 10.81 16.73
N SER A 45 -31.82 10.95 15.40
CA SER A 45 -30.99 11.87 14.61
C SER A 45 -31.69 12.21 13.30
N ASP A 46 -31.95 13.49 13.09
CA ASP A 46 -32.54 14.01 11.85
C ASP A 46 -31.61 13.83 10.64
N GLU A 47 -32.16 13.96 9.43
CA GLU A 47 -31.44 13.95 8.15
C GLU A 47 -30.31 14.99 8.10
N SER A 48 -29.10 14.59 7.69
CA SER A 48 -27.94 15.49 7.63
C SER A 48 -27.03 15.23 6.43
N VAL A 49 -26.29 16.24 6.00
CA VAL A 49 -25.18 16.12 5.05
C VAL A 49 -23.94 16.77 5.65
N ASP A 50 -22.86 15.99 5.73
CA ASP A 50 -21.51 16.49 5.99
C ASP A 50 -20.81 16.73 4.64
N GLU A 51 -20.01 17.80 4.52
CA GLU A 51 -19.26 18.16 3.31
C GLU A 51 -17.75 18.12 3.59
N TYR A 52 -16.96 17.68 2.61
CA TYR A 52 -15.51 17.56 2.69
C TYR A 52 -14.87 18.01 1.37
N GLY A 53 -13.92 18.94 1.41
CA GLY A 53 -13.22 19.43 0.21
C GLY A 53 -12.35 18.38 -0.45
N HIS A 54 -11.98 18.60 -1.72
CA HIS A 54 -11.00 17.78 -2.45
C HIS A 54 -9.59 18.38 -2.51
N ASP A 55 -9.37 19.55 -1.91
CA ASP A 55 -8.07 20.19 -1.65
C ASP A 55 -7.29 19.49 -0.52
N VAL A 56 -7.32 18.17 -0.52
CA VAL A 56 -6.76 17.30 0.52
C VAL A 56 -5.29 17.03 0.24
N GLU A 57 -4.40 17.43 1.16
CA GLU A 57 -2.97 17.16 1.08
C GLU A 57 -2.61 15.72 1.51
N ARG A 58 -3.44 15.09 2.35
CA ARG A 58 -3.18 13.75 2.92
C ARG A 58 -4.46 13.00 3.27
N ILE A 59 -4.49 11.69 2.98
CA ILE A 59 -5.59 10.78 3.34
C ILE A 59 -5.07 9.63 4.20
N ASP A 60 -5.54 9.53 5.44
CA ASP A 60 -5.28 8.39 6.34
C ASP A 60 -6.53 7.53 6.52
N VAL A 61 -6.34 6.22 6.71
CA VAL A 61 -7.45 5.27 6.87
C VAL A 61 -7.23 4.35 8.06
N SER A 62 -8.18 4.38 9.01
CA SER A 62 -8.17 3.51 10.19
C SER A 62 -9.39 2.59 10.19
N THR A 63 -9.17 1.30 9.93
CA THR A 63 -10.22 0.28 9.85
C THR A 63 -10.47 -0.39 11.20
N GLY A 64 -11.63 -0.13 11.81
CA GLY A 64 -12.13 -0.86 12.97
C GLY A 64 -13.05 -2.01 12.58
N ARG A 65 -13.42 -2.88 13.54
CA ARG A 65 -14.27 -4.08 13.32
C ARG A 65 -15.61 -3.82 12.60
N ARG A 66 -16.19 -2.61 12.76
CA ARG A 66 -17.54 -2.26 12.22
C ARG A 66 -17.58 -0.99 11.39
N LYS A 67 -16.72 -0.03 11.69
CA LYS A 67 -16.59 1.26 11.00
C LYS A 67 -15.12 1.48 10.67
N ALA A 68 -14.85 2.05 9.52
CA ALA A 68 -13.59 2.68 9.20
C ALA A 68 -13.71 4.20 9.37
N LYS A 69 -12.60 4.85 9.70
CA LYS A 69 -12.43 6.29 9.61
C LYS A 69 -11.55 6.58 8.40
N ILE A 70 -11.95 7.56 7.60
CA ILE A 70 -11.12 8.18 6.57
C ILE A 70 -10.89 9.60 7.07
N THR A 71 -9.62 9.95 7.28
CA THR A 71 -9.19 11.26 7.78
C THR A 71 -8.57 12.01 6.61
N LEU A 72 -9.05 13.22 6.36
CA LEU A 72 -8.64 14.11 5.28
C LEU A 72 -7.88 15.27 5.92
N GLY A 73 -6.59 15.39 5.63
CA GLY A 73 -5.73 16.46 6.12
C GLY A 73 -5.58 17.55 5.07
N TYR A 74 -5.93 18.78 5.43
CA TYR A 74 -5.83 19.99 4.61
C TYR A 74 -4.64 20.86 5.06
N GLY A 75 -3.54 20.22 5.45
CA GLY A 75 -2.31 20.89 5.88
C GLY A 75 -2.49 21.82 7.09
N LEU A 76 -2.49 23.13 6.82
CA LEU A 76 -2.63 24.17 7.83
C LEU A 76 -4.08 24.41 8.29
N ASP A 77 -5.07 24.03 7.48
CA ASP A 77 -6.49 24.20 7.79
C ASP A 77 -7.04 23.07 8.68
N GLY A 78 -6.22 22.02 8.91
CA GLY A 78 -6.45 20.96 9.88
C GLY A 78 -6.94 19.65 9.26
N ASP A 79 -7.49 18.78 10.12
CA ASP A 79 -7.96 17.45 9.72
C ASP A 79 -9.48 17.33 9.90
N GLU A 80 -10.17 16.82 8.89
CA GLU A 80 -11.55 16.35 9.01
C GLU A 80 -11.61 14.82 8.98
N THR A 81 -12.70 14.22 9.47
CA THR A 81 -12.80 12.75 9.50
C THR A 81 -14.22 12.27 9.26
N LEU A 82 -14.39 11.53 8.17
CA LEU A 82 -15.64 10.86 7.81
C LEU A 82 -15.61 9.40 8.25
N SER A 83 -16.77 8.89 8.70
CA SER A 83 -16.90 7.54 9.25
C SER A 83 -17.82 6.67 8.39
N VAL A 84 -17.29 5.59 7.82
CA VAL A 84 -18.02 4.68 6.92
C VAL A 84 -18.10 3.27 7.52
N PRO A 85 -19.05 2.40 7.11
CA PRO A 85 -19.01 0.99 7.46
C PRO A 85 -17.68 0.36 7.00
N ALA A 86 -17.07 -0.49 7.82
CA ALA A 86 -15.74 -1.04 7.49
C ALA A 86 -15.71 -1.83 6.17
N LYS A 87 -16.85 -2.42 5.76
CA LYS A 87 -17.03 -3.14 4.48
C LYS A 87 -17.18 -2.23 3.26
N ARG A 88 -17.29 -0.91 3.44
CA ARG A 88 -17.47 0.09 2.39
C ARG A 88 -16.25 1.00 2.24
N VAL A 89 -15.17 0.73 2.96
CA VAL A 89 -14.01 1.64 2.96
C VAL A 89 -13.36 1.72 1.58
N ASP A 90 -13.13 0.59 0.91
CA ASP A 90 -12.51 0.58 -0.42
C ASP A 90 -13.48 1.05 -1.52
N ASP A 91 -14.78 0.75 -1.39
CA ASP A 91 -15.86 1.27 -2.25
C ASP A 91 -15.93 2.82 -2.22
N VAL A 92 -15.62 3.43 -1.07
CA VAL A 92 -15.63 4.88 -0.86
C VAL A 92 -14.31 5.53 -1.23
N LEU A 93 -13.18 4.92 -0.89
CA LEU A 93 -11.86 5.49 -1.16
C LEU A 93 -11.62 5.71 -2.65
N HIS A 94 -12.07 4.80 -3.51
CA HIS A 94 -11.87 4.90 -4.95
C HIS A 94 -12.43 6.20 -5.57
N PRO A 95 -13.73 6.54 -5.43
CA PRO A 95 -14.25 7.80 -5.96
C PRO A 95 -13.74 9.04 -5.21
N VAL A 96 -13.48 8.96 -3.90
CA VAL A 96 -12.88 10.09 -3.14
C VAL A 96 -11.48 10.42 -3.67
N LEU A 97 -10.63 9.40 -3.90
CA LEU A 97 -9.31 9.56 -4.52
C LEU A 97 -9.42 10.11 -5.94
N ALA A 98 -10.39 9.69 -6.74
CA ALA A 98 -10.61 10.25 -8.08
C ALA A 98 -10.94 11.76 -8.03
N GLY A 99 -11.75 12.19 -7.05
CA GLY A 99 -12.01 13.61 -6.79
C GLY A 99 -10.77 14.38 -6.37
N VAL A 100 -10.01 13.87 -5.39
CA VAL A 100 -8.79 14.50 -4.87
C VAL A 100 -7.69 14.59 -5.93
N LEU A 101 -7.48 13.56 -6.75
CA LEU A 101 -6.51 13.58 -7.86
C LEU A 101 -6.87 14.60 -8.93
N SER A 102 -8.17 14.77 -9.21
CA SER A 102 -8.65 15.77 -10.18
C SER A 102 -8.54 17.20 -9.63
N ALA A 103 -8.83 17.41 -8.34
CA ALA A 103 -8.75 18.71 -7.70
C ALA A 103 -7.30 19.19 -7.49
N SER A 104 -6.39 18.27 -7.14
CA SER A 104 -4.94 18.53 -7.03
C SER A 104 -4.23 18.66 -8.39
N GLY A 105 -4.91 18.30 -9.49
CA GLY A 105 -4.38 18.41 -10.85
C GLY A 105 -3.42 17.29 -11.24
N VAL A 106 -3.38 16.18 -10.49
CA VAL A 106 -2.63 14.97 -10.86
C VAL A 106 -3.26 14.34 -12.10
N THR A 107 -4.57 14.14 -12.11
CA THR A 107 -5.28 13.68 -13.31
C THR A 107 -5.69 14.83 -14.23
N GLY A 108 -5.52 14.64 -15.53
CA GLY A 108 -5.86 15.60 -16.57
C GLY A 108 -7.37 15.73 -16.82
N PRO A 109 -7.82 16.77 -17.55
CA PRO A 109 -9.24 16.95 -17.88
C PRO A 109 -9.78 15.81 -18.75
N GLY A 110 -10.70 15.00 -18.20
CA GLY A 110 -11.28 13.85 -18.88
C GLY A 110 -10.57 12.51 -18.60
N GLU A 111 -9.43 12.55 -17.91
CA GLU A 111 -8.76 11.35 -17.40
C GLU A 111 -9.60 10.74 -16.26
N THR A 112 -9.72 9.41 -16.24
CA THR A 112 -10.55 8.69 -15.26
C THR A 112 -9.73 7.70 -14.45
N VAL A 113 -10.02 7.58 -13.15
CA VAL A 113 -9.43 6.53 -12.32
C VAL A 113 -10.14 5.20 -12.62
N VAL A 114 -9.41 4.23 -13.17
CA VAL A 114 -9.91 2.90 -13.51
C VAL A 114 -10.01 2.02 -12.27
N ARG A 115 -8.97 2.01 -11.42
CA ARG A 115 -8.97 1.26 -10.15
C ARG A 115 -7.89 1.76 -9.19
N THR A 116 -8.23 1.73 -7.90
CA THR A 116 -7.30 1.88 -6.78
C THR A 116 -6.97 0.52 -6.19
N PHE A 117 -5.69 0.26 -5.93
CA PHE A 117 -5.21 -0.85 -5.11
C PHE A 117 -4.45 -0.30 -3.91
N ARG A 118 -4.65 -0.92 -2.74
CA ARG A 118 -4.01 -0.50 -1.49
C ARG A 118 -3.41 -1.71 -0.80
N PHE A 119 -2.10 -1.71 -0.67
CA PHE A 119 -1.30 -2.65 0.09
C PHE A 119 -0.72 -1.92 1.31
N SER A 120 -0.09 -2.65 2.25
CA SER A 120 0.28 -2.14 3.59
C SER A 120 0.85 -0.72 3.63
N GLU A 121 1.81 -0.43 2.74
CA GLU A 121 2.47 0.89 2.61
C GLU A 121 2.57 1.33 1.13
N LEU A 122 1.74 0.76 0.24
CA LEU A 122 1.81 1.00 -1.20
C LEU A 122 0.40 1.15 -1.77
N THR A 123 0.07 2.35 -2.23
CA THR A 123 -1.14 2.62 -3.00
C THR A 123 -0.78 2.72 -4.48
N LEU A 124 -1.49 1.97 -5.32
CA LEU A 124 -1.41 2.07 -6.78
C LEU A 124 -2.74 2.57 -7.31
N ILE A 125 -2.69 3.61 -8.15
CA ILE A 125 -3.89 4.18 -8.79
C ILE A 125 -3.69 4.06 -10.29
N VAL A 126 -4.47 3.17 -10.91
CA VAL A 126 -4.51 2.96 -12.36
C VAL A 126 -5.54 3.92 -12.93
N THR A 127 -5.13 4.83 -13.81
CA THR A 127 -6.03 5.74 -14.54
C THR A 127 -6.17 5.31 -16.00
N SER A 128 -6.84 6.10 -16.82
CA SER A 128 -6.89 5.92 -18.27
C SER A 128 -5.61 6.37 -18.99
N GLU A 129 -4.72 7.12 -18.35
CA GLU A 129 -3.53 7.74 -19.00
C GLU A 129 -2.21 7.52 -18.25
N ARG A 130 -2.24 7.15 -16.97
CA ARG A 130 -1.04 6.93 -16.15
C ARG A 130 -1.24 5.93 -15.02
N LEU A 131 -0.12 5.43 -14.50
CA LEU A 131 -0.07 4.76 -13.20
C LEU A 131 0.49 5.74 -12.17
N VAL A 132 -0.22 5.94 -11.06
CA VAL A 132 0.29 6.67 -9.90
C VAL A 132 0.68 5.68 -8.80
N LYS A 133 1.88 5.83 -8.26
CA LYS A 133 2.47 5.00 -7.20
C LYS A 133 2.75 5.89 -5.98
N HIS A 134 2.05 5.65 -4.88
CA HIS A 134 2.27 6.30 -3.59
C HIS A 134 2.83 5.28 -2.59
N VAL A 135 3.86 5.67 -1.82
CA VAL A 135 4.54 4.78 -0.85
C VAL A 135 4.58 5.43 0.53
N GLY A 136 3.72 4.98 1.43
CA GLY A 136 3.62 5.52 2.77
C GLY A 136 2.55 4.83 3.62
N SER A 137 2.43 5.23 4.88
CA SER A 137 1.38 4.76 5.78
C SER A 137 0.03 5.47 5.57
N ALA A 138 0.05 6.66 4.97
CA ALA A 138 -1.12 7.29 4.38
C ALA A 138 -1.57 6.50 3.16
N VAL A 139 -2.86 6.61 2.81
CA VAL A 139 -3.39 6.09 1.55
C VAL A 139 -2.99 6.99 0.38
N TRP A 140 -2.84 8.27 0.64
CA TRP A 140 -2.43 9.30 -0.31
C TRP A 140 -1.78 10.46 0.44
N ASP A 141 -0.74 11.04 -0.14
CA ASP A 141 -0.24 12.38 0.17
C ASP A 141 0.51 12.92 -1.07
N ALA A 142 1.13 14.10 -0.97
CA ALA A 142 1.83 14.75 -2.08
C ALA A 142 3.15 14.07 -2.52
N ASP A 143 3.66 13.07 -1.79
CA ASP A 143 4.90 12.36 -2.13
C ASP A 143 4.59 11.08 -2.94
N PHE A 144 4.30 11.25 -4.24
CA PHE A 144 3.96 10.17 -5.17
C PHE A 144 4.82 10.20 -6.45
N GLU A 145 4.83 9.07 -7.16
CA GLU A 145 5.48 8.91 -8.46
C GLU A 145 4.43 8.65 -9.55
N GLU A 146 4.58 9.32 -10.70
CA GLU A 146 3.71 9.17 -11.87
C GLU A 146 4.45 8.47 -13.01
N PHE A 147 3.73 7.59 -13.72
CA PHE A 147 4.21 6.92 -14.92
C PHE A 147 3.16 7.06 -16.02
N HIS A 148 3.34 8.03 -16.91
CA HIS A 148 2.45 8.26 -18.04
C HIS A 148 2.54 7.12 -19.04
N TYR A 149 1.41 6.64 -19.56
CA TYR A 149 1.37 5.53 -20.50
C TYR A 149 2.06 5.87 -21.82
N GLU A 150 2.17 7.14 -22.20
CA GLU A 150 2.95 7.59 -23.38
C GLU A 150 4.47 7.34 -23.25
N ASP A 151 5.02 7.45 -22.05
CA ASP A 151 6.46 7.28 -21.75
C ASP A 151 6.82 5.83 -21.36
N ILE A 152 5.82 4.96 -21.24
CA ILE A 152 6.00 3.54 -20.93
C ILE A 152 6.25 2.76 -22.23
N THR A 153 7.40 2.10 -22.30
CA THR A 153 7.82 1.28 -23.46
C THR A 153 7.91 -0.21 -23.15
N GLY A 154 7.67 -0.60 -21.90
CA GLY A 154 7.65 -2.00 -21.48
C GLY A 154 6.83 -2.23 -20.22
N LEU A 155 6.07 -3.33 -20.20
CA LEU A 155 5.33 -3.81 -19.05
C LEU A 155 5.44 -5.34 -18.97
N ASP A 156 5.86 -5.86 -17.83
CA ASP A 156 5.96 -7.29 -17.54
C ASP A 156 5.67 -7.63 -16.07
N PHE A 157 5.41 -8.90 -15.78
CA PHE A 157 4.93 -9.37 -14.47
C PHE A 157 5.62 -10.66 -14.03
N GLU A 158 6.66 -10.55 -13.21
CA GLU A 158 7.42 -11.68 -12.67
C GLU A 158 6.70 -12.30 -11.45
N GLU A 159 6.20 -13.53 -11.57
CA GLU A 159 5.54 -14.23 -10.46
C GLU A 159 6.56 -14.75 -9.43
N GLY A 160 6.41 -14.33 -8.18
CA GLY A 160 7.23 -14.77 -7.06
C GLY A 160 6.42 -15.50 -5.98
N THR A 161 7.09 -16.25 -5.11
CA THR A 161 6.44 -17.08 -4.07
C THR A 161 5.54 -16.29 -3.11
N VAL A 162 5.87 -15.03 -2.84
CA VAL A 162 5.17 -14.17 -1.86
C VAL A 162 4.40 -13.03 -2.53
N ALA A 163 4.98 -12.46 -3.59
CA ALA A 163 4.45 -11.32 -4.33
C ALA A 163 4.91 -11.41 -5.79
N THR A 164 4.08 -10.91 -6.69
CA THR A 164 4.43 -10.69 -8.10
C THR A 164 5.11 -9.33 -8.21
N ALA A 165 6.25 -9.27 -8.89
CA ALA A 165 6.87 -8.00 -9.24
C ALA A 165 6.25 -7.47 -10.54
N VAL A 166 5.76 -6.24 -10.51
CA VAL A 166 5.41 -5.49 -11.72
C VAL A 166 6.70 -4.81 -12.17
N VAL A 167 7.07 -5.00 -13.43
CA VAL A 167 8.25 -4.40 -14.05
C VAL A 167 7.79 -3.46 -15.14
N LEU A 168 8.13 -2.19 -15.01
CA LEU A 168 7.71 -1.13 -15.91
C LEU A 168 8.96 -0.48 -16.51
N VAL A 169 9.01 -0.28 -17.83
CA VAL A 169 10.06 0.49 -18.48
C VAL A 169 9.48 1.84 -18.86
N HIS A 170 10.03 2.91 -18.29
CA HIS A 170 9.56 4.29 -18.42
C HIS A 170 10.75 5.22 -18.68
N GLY A 171 10.74 5.92 -19.82
CA GLY A 171 11.85 6.78 -20.25
C GLY A 171 13.21 6.06 -20.26
N GLY A 172 13.25 4.82 -20.78
CA GLY A 172 14.46 3.97 -20.83
C GLY A 172 14.97 3.45 -19.47
N ARG A 173 14.23 3.62 -18.38
CA ARG A 173 14.58 3.11 -17.04
C ARG A 173 13.56 2.07 -16.58
N SER A 174 14.04 1.00 -15.96
CA SER A 174 13.17 -0.03 -15.38
C SER A 174 12.82 0.29 -13.92
N GLU A 175 11.54 0.48 -13.64
CA GLU A 175 10.96 0.57 -12.30
C GLU A 175 10.38 -0.81 -11.90
N ARG A 176 10.46 -1.15 -10.60
CA ARG A 176 9.96 -2.44 -10.11
C ARG A 176 9.35 -2.34 -8.72
N PHE A 177 8.06 -2.65 -8.61
CA PHE A 177 7.33 -2.72 -7.34
C PHE A 177 6.62 -4.07 -7.16
N LYS A 178 6.17 -4.37 -5.94
CA LYS A 178 5.60 -5.68 -5.56
C LYS A 178 4.09 -5.58 -5.30
N ALA A 179 3.32 -6.42 -5.97
CA ALA A 179 1.91 -6.65 -5.66
C ALA A 179 1.75 -7.98 -4.89
N PRO A 180 1.07 -8.02 -3.72
CA PRO A 180 0.73 -9.26 -3.02
C PRO A 180 0.01 -10.25 -3.94
N ASN A 181 0.34 -11.55 -3.85
CA ASN A 181 -0.15 -12.56 -4.78
C ASN A 181 -1.69 -12.68 -4.84
N GLU A 182 -2.40 -12.33 -3.76
CA GLU A 182 -3.87 -12.28 -3.73
C GLU A 182 -4.48 -11.20 -4.65
N SER A 183 -3.76 -10.11 -4.86
CA SER A 183 -4.18 -8.98 -5.71
C SER A 183 -3.42 -8.91 -7.03
N ALA A 184 -2.28 -9.60 -7.15
CA ALA A 184 -1.41 -9.56 -8.32
C ALA A 184 -2.13 -9.84 -9.65
N ARG A 185 -3.10 -10.77 -9.66
CA ARG A 185 -3.94 -11.01 -10.85
C ARG A 185 -4.75 -9.77 -11.22
N ALA A 186 -5.43 -9.14 -10.26
CA ALA A 186 -6.27 -7.98 -10.51
C ALA A 186 -5.43 -6.76 -10.93
N VAL A 187 -4.24 -6.57 -10.33
CA VAL A 187 -3.26 -5.55 -10.75
C VAL A 187 -2.82 -5.80 -12.19
N ARG A 188 -2.40 -7.03 -12.52
CA ARG A 188 -1.98 -7.41 -13.88
C ARG A 188 -3.09 -7.15 -14.90
N GLU A 189 -4.29 -7.65 -14.63
CA GLU A 189 -5.45 -7.54 -15.51
C GLU A 189 -5.81 -6.07 -15.74
N THR A 190 -5.90 -5.26 -14.66
CA THR A 190 -6.32 -3.85 -14.77
C THR A 190 -5.25 -2.95 -15.40
N LEU A 191 -3.96 -3.14 -15.06
CA LEU A 191 -2.88 -2.33 -15.60
C LEU A 191 -2.56 -2.70 -17.07
N ALA A 192 -2.62 -3.99 -17.42
CA ALA A 192 -2.47 -4.40 -18.81
C ALA A 192 -3.61 -3.88 -19.69
N ASP A 193 -4.86 -3.99 -19.24
CA ASP A 193 -6.03 -3.48 -19.95
C ASP A 193 -5.96 -1.96 -20.15
N ALA A 194 -5.56 -1.20 -19.12
CA ALA A 194 -5.40 0.25 -19.21
C ALA A 194 -4.29 0.68 -20.20
N VAL A 195 -3.11 0.05 -20.13
CA VAL A 195 -1.99 0.35 -21.05
C VAL A 195 -2.34 -0.05 -22.49
N CYS A 196 -2.91 -1.24 -22.70
CA CYS A 196 -3.36 -1.69 -24.02
C CYS A 196 -4.43 -0.75 -24.60
N SER A 197 -5.41 -0.33 -23.79
CA SER A 197 -6.48 0.60 -24.19
C SER A 197 -5.95 1.98 -24.57
N PHE A 198 -4.96 2.51 -23.84
CA PHE A 198 -4.32 3.79 -24.14
C PHE A 198 -3.53 3.74 -25.45
N HIS A 199 -2.75 2.68 -25.68
CA HIS A 199 -1.98 2.47 -26.92
C HIS A 199 -2.82 1.97 -28.11
N GLY A 200 -4.08 1.60 -27.89
CA GLY A 200 -4.99 1.11 -28.93
C GLY A 200 -4.63 -0.26 -29.50
N VAL A 201 -4.05 -1.14 -28.67
CA VAL A 201 -3.60 -2.50 -29.03
C VAL A 201 -4.38 -3.56 -28.26
N ASP A 202 -4.48 -4.79 -28.80
CA ASP A 202 -5.27 -5.86 -28.19
C ASP A 202 -4.46 -6.69 -27.16
N SER A 203 -3.14 -6.51 -27.07
CA SER A 203 -2.28 -7.27 -26.14
C SER A 203 -0.95 -6.60 -25.75
N LEU A 204 -0.37 -7.06 -24.62
CA LEU A 204 0.98 -6.66 -24.18
C LEU A 204 2.10 -7.10 -25.13
N GLU A 205 1.86 -8.09 -25.99
CA GLU A 205 2.85 -8.51 -26.99
C GLU A 205 2.90 -7.50 -28.14
N GLU A 206 1.73 -7.11 -28.66
CA GLU A 206 1.61 -6.04 -29.65
C GLU A 206 2.10 -4.70 -29.13
N PHE A 207 1.78 -4.35 -27.88
CA PHE A 207 2.33 -3.18 -27.19
C PHE A 207 3.86 -3.17 -27.22
N ARG A 208 4.52 -4.27 -26.83
CA ARG A 208 5.99 -4.37 -26.82
C ARG A 208 6.60 -4.28 -28.22
N VAL A 209 5.92 -4.78 -29.25
CA VAL A 209 6.38 -4.63 -30.64
C VAL A 209 6.25 -3.17 -31.09
N ALA A 210 5.11 -2.53 -30.86
CA ALA A 210 4.87 -1.13 -31.22
C ALA A 210 5.83 -0.16 -30.49
N ALA A 211 6.11 -0.41 -29.21
CA ALA A 211 7.07 0.37 -28.43
C ALA A 211 8.51 0.20 -28.96
N ALA A 212 8.92 -1.01 -29.36
CA ALA A 212 10.22 -1.25 -29.96
C ALA A 212 10.37 -0.58 -31.33
N GLU A 213 9.33 -0.61 -32.17
CA GLU A 213 9.31 0.10 -33.47
C GLU A 213 9.35 1.63 -33.30
N ALA A 214 8.88 2.17 -32.17
CA ALA A 214 8.95 3.59 -31.83
C ALA A 214 10.31 4.00 -31.20
N GLU A 215 10.94 3.11 -30.44
CA GLU A 215 12.30 3.31 -29.89
C GLU A 215 13.41 3.12 -30.94
N GLU A 216 13.18 2.35 -32.01
CA GLU A 216 14.07 2.36 -33.18
C GLU A 216 14.02 3.76 -33.82
N PRO A 217 15.08 4.59 -33.71
CA PRO A 217 15.10 5.84 -34.44
C PRO A 217 15.05 5.48 -35.91
N ALA A 218 14.16 6.12 -36.68
CA ALA A 218 14.03 5.89 -38.11
C ALA A 218 15.42 5.93 -38.74
N ALA A 219 15.96 4.74 -39.03
CA ALA A 219 17.27 4.60 -39.60
C ALA A 219 17.13 5.04 -41.05
N ASP A 220 17.35 6.33 -41.28
CA ASP A 220 17.75 6.84 -42.57
C ASP A 220 18.91 5.96 -43.01
N ALA A 221 18.61 5.06 -43.94
CA ALA A 221 19.53 4.06 -44.44
C ALA A 221 20.50 4.71 -45.42
N GLU A 222 21.17 5.78 -44.97
CA GLU A 222 22.45 6.20 -45.47
C GLU A 222 23.43 5.05 -45.21
N PRO A 223 24.01 4.43 -46.25
CA PRO A 223 25.07 3.44 -46.09
C PRO A 223 26.37 4.16 -45.68
N SER A 224 26.37 4.73 -44.47
CA SER A 224 27.44 5.54 -43.93
C SER A 224 28.61 4.66 -43.53
N GLY A 225 29.47 4.39 -44.51
CA GLY A 225 30.88 4.12 -44.33
C GLY A 225 31.21 2.93 -43.44
N THR A 226 31.52 1.79 -44.07
CA THR A 226 32.49 0.87 -43.50
C THR A 226 33.70 1.68 -43.03
N THR A 227 33.96 1.73 -41.72
CA THR A 227 35.25 2.23 -41.22
C THR A 227 36.30 1.25 -41.71
N ASP A 228 36.93 1.65 -42.81
CA ASP A 228 38.11 1.04 -43.39
C ASP A 228 39.24 1.09 -42.36
N PHE A 229 39.26 0.09 -41.48
CA PHE A 229 40.43 -0.30 -40.71
C PHE A 229 41.44 -0.87 -41.71
N GLY A 230 42.12 0.05 -42.39
CA GLY A 230 42.88 -0.20 -43.62
C GLY A 230 43.78 -1.42 -43.54
N GLU A 231 43.61 -2.31 -44.52
CA GLU A 231 44.41 -3.49 -44.84
C GLU A 231 45.21 -4.07 -43.66
N GLY A 232 44.47 -4.60 -42.67
CA GLY A 232 45.04 -5.44 -41.63
C GLY A 232 45.81 -6.62 -42.25
N PRO A 233 46.98 -6.99 -41.71
CA PRO A 233 47.86 -7.97 -42.35
C PRO A 233 47.18 -9.33 -42.51
N ASP A 234 47.33 -9.91 -43.70
CA ASP A 234 46.75 -11.19 -44.13
C ASP A 234 46.88 -12.29 -43.04
N PRO A 235 45.76 -12.83 -42.51
CA PRO A 235 45.80 -13.88 -41.50
C PRO A 235 46.26 -15.20 -42.13
N LEU A 236 47.59 -15.38 -42.14
CA LEU A 236 48.35 -16.61 -42.47
C LEU A 236 47.50 -17.73 -43.09
N SER A 237 47.47 -17.77 -44.42
CA SER A 237 46.87 -18.84 -45.22
C SER A 237 47.53 -20.20 -44.97
N ALA A 238 47.22 -20.82 -43.84
CA ALA A 238 47.59 -22.18 -43.49
C ALA A 238 46.67 -23.19 -44.19
N SER A 239 46.75 -23.23 -45.53
CA SER A 239 46.22 -24.37 -46.29
C SER A 239 47.17 -25.57 -46.13
N PRO A 240 46.68 -26.74 -45.67
CA PRO A 240 47.53 -27.92 -45.54
C PRO A 240 47.83 -28.50 -46.93
N ALA A 241 49.12 -28.65 -47.24
CA ALA A 241 49.59 -29.40 -48.40
C ALA A 241 50.33 -30.65 -47.91
N ALA A 242 49.94 -31.80 -48.43
CA ALA A 242 50.48 -33.11 -48.04
C ALA A 242 51.72 -33.52 -48.86
N ASP A 243 52.30 -34.65 -48.43
CA ASP A 243 53.24 -35.53 -49.13
C ASP A 243 54.72 -35.13 -49.30
N ALA A 244 55.55 -35.81 -48.50
CA ALA A 244 56.83 -36.37 -48.95
C ALA A 244 57.22 -37.59 -48.08
N GLU A 245 57.03 -38.79 -48.63
CA GLU A 245 57.48 -40.11 -48.14
C GLU A 245 58.97 -40.17 -47.70
N ALA A 246 59.26 -40.88 -46.59
CA ALA A 246 60.57 -41.49 -46.33
C ALA A 246 60.47 -42.65 -45.32
N ASP A 247 60.70 -43.87 -45.82
CA ASP A 247 60.63 -45.18 -45.15
C ASP A 247 61.82 -45.45 -44.19
N ALA A 248 61.58 -46.09 -43.02
CA ALA A 248 62.58 -46.90 -42.28
C ALA A 248 61.98 -47.72 -41.10
N GLU A 249 61.79 -49.02 -41.33
CA GLU A 249 62.04 -50.18 -40.42
C GLU A 249 61.39 -50.29 -39.00
N GLY A 250 60.80 -51.47 -38.70
CA GLY A 250 60.20 -51.86 -37.39
C GLY A 250 61.21 -52.48 -36.38
N PRO A 251 60.83 -53.42 -35.46
CA PRO A 251 59.59 -54.21 -35.40
C PRO A 251 58.95 -54.48 -33.98
N GLU A 252 57.75 -55.09 -33.98
CA GLU A 252 57.20 -56.16 -33.08
C GLU A 252 57.48 -56.19 -31.54
N ALA A 253 56.41 -56.26 -30.71
CA ALA A 253 56.04 -57.44 -29.87
C ALA A 253 55.18 -57.15 -28.59
N GLY A 254 54.26 -58.07 -28.23
CA GLY A 254 53.55 -58.18 -26.92
C GLY A 254 52.10 -57.64 -26.92
N ASP A 255 51.01 -58.41 -26.81
CA ASP A 255 50.60 -59.44 -25.82
C ASP A 255 50.41 -58.84 -24.41
N ALA A 256 49.30 -59.01 -23.64
CA ALA A 256 48.10 -59.83 -23.82
C ALA A 256 46.85 -59.24 -23.12
N ALA A 257 45.72 -59.88 -23.37
CA ALA A 257 44.38 -59.71 -22.79
C ALA A 257 44.26 -59.93 -21.26
N GLY A 258 43.11 -59.53 -20.69
CA GLY A 258 42.46 -60.32 -19.62
C GLY A 258 42.03 -59.64 -18.32
N ALA A 259 40.73 -59.32 -18.23
CA ALA A 259 39.78 -59.52 -17.12
C ALA A 259 40.21 -59.62 -15.62
N GLY A 260 39.34 -59.08 -14.74
CA GLY A 260 39.21 -59.43 -13.31
C GLY A 260 39.57 -58.26 -12.38
N ARG A 261 38.65 -57.63 -11.62
CA ARG A 261 37.73 -58.12 -10.55
C ARG A 261 38.42 -58.20 -9.18
N SER A 262 38.05 -57.25 -8.29
CA SER A 262 37.98 -57.37 -6.81
C SER A 262 39.28 -57.67 -6.04
N THR A 263 39.47 -57.33 -4.77
CA THR A 263 38.79 -56.48 -3.75
C THR A 263 39.77 -56.34 -2.57
N GLU A 264 39.56 -55.34 -1.68
CA GLU A 264 39.93 -55.38 -0.23
C GLU A 264 41.46 -55.47 0.08
N THR A 265 42.04 -55.06 1.22
CA THR A 265 41.69 -54.31 2.46
C THR A 265 43.05 -53.73 3.00
N ASP A 266 43.25 -53.04 4.14
CA ASP A 266 42.52 -52.91 5.40
C ASP A 266 43.01 -51.73 6.28
N SER A 267 42.19 -51.34 7.27
CA SER A 267 42.53 -50.89 8.65
C SER A 267 43.34 -49.59 8.90
N ALA A 268 43.12 -48.80 9.97
CA ALA A 268 42.18 -48.78 11.12
C ALA A 268 42.48 -47.48 11.94
N SER A 269 41.73 -46.95 12.93
CA SER A 269 40.35 -46.97 13.47
C SER A 269 40.27 -45.83 14.54
N GLY A 270 39.17 -45.42 15.18
CA GLY A 270 37.76 -45.86 15.27
C GLY A 270 36.87 -44.73 15.85
N ASP A 271 35.56 -44.94 16.02
CA ASP A 271 34.86 -45.23 17.32
C ASP A 271 34.13 -43.95 17.84
N ASP A 272 32.90 -43.90 18.38
CA ASP A 272 31.86 -44.88 18.79
C ASP A 272 30.44 -44.24 18.59
N GLY A 273 29.33 -45.00 18.60
CA GLY A 273 27.96 -44.43 18.56
C GLY A 273 26.80 -45.33 18.10
N ALA A 274 26.37 -46.28 18.95
CA ALA A 274 25.21 -47.19 18.74
C ALA A 274 23.87 -46.61 19.32
N ASP A 275 22.63 -47.11 19.13
CA ASP A 275 22.01 -48.19 18.31
C ASP A 275 20.48 -47.92 18.13
N SER A 276 19.85 -48.71 17.24
CA SER A 276 18.43 -48.99 16.91
C SER A 276 17.59 -49.55 18.10
N ALA A 277 16.30 -49.96 18.02
CA ALA A 277 15.05 -49.54 17.37
C ALA A 277 13.85 -50.40 17.93
N GLU A 278 12.61 -50.18 17.44
CA GLU A 278 11.42 -51.09 17.46
C GLU A 278 10.56 -51.37 18.73
N THR A 279 9.32 -50.83 18.70
CA THR A 279 7.98 -51.43 18.99
C THR A 279 7.65 -52.30 20.25
N ALA A 280 6.53 -51.98 20.97
CA ALA A 280 5.26 -52.78 20.98
C ALA A 280 4.26 -52.54 22.17
N ALA A 281 2.98 -52.30 21.83
CA ALA A 281 1.68 -52.66 22.47
C ALA A 281 1.38 -52.64 24.01
N SER A 282 0.46 -51.74 24.39
CA SER A 282 -0.82 -51.90 25.15
C SER A 282 -1.01 -52.78 26.41
N THR A 283 -1.63 -52.18 27.46
CA THR A 283 -2.81 -52.60 28.31
C THR A 283 -2.65 -52.17 29.79
N ALA A 284 -3.66 -52.11 30.68
CA ALA A 284 -5.04 -51.55 30.67
C ALA A 284 -5.69 -51.74 32.07
N ALA A 285 -6.43 -50.74 32.62
CA ALA A 285 -7.49 -50.78 33.67
C ALA A 285 -7.46 -49.54 34.60
N GLY A 286 -8.58 -48.95 35.07
CA GLY A 286 -10.00 -49.18 34.75
C GLY A 286 -11.00 -48.42 35.68
N SER A 287 -12.30 -48.48 35.35
CA SER A 287 -13.50 -48.05 36.13
C SER A 287 -13.83 -46.54 36.21
N ALA A 288 -15.09 -46.06 36.21
CA ALA A 288 -16.43 -46.61 35.87
C ALA A 288 -17.44 -45.42 35.73
N SER A 289 -18.22 -45.27 34.63
CA SER A 289 -19.59 -45.77 34.37
C SER A 289 -20.76 -44.88 34.85
N GLY A 290 -21.72 -44.62 33.95
CA GLY A 290 -23.05 -44.03 34.23
C GLY A 290 -23.48 -42.91 33.27
N ASP A 291 -24.65 -42.82 32.63
CA ASP A 291 -25.61 -43.71 31.92
C ASP A 291 -26.80 -42.81 31.44
N ASP A 292 -27.50 -43.20 30.38
CA ASP A 292 -28.84 -42.77 29.89
C ASP A 292 -29.10 -41.36 29.21
N PRO A 293 -30.05 -41.25 28.24
CA PRO A 293 -30.25 -40.08 27.35
C PRO A 293 -31.65 -39.40 27.46
N LEU A 294 -32.28 -39.05 26.32
CA LEU A 294 -33.56 -38.31 26.09
C LEU A 294 -33.38 -36.76 26.09
N ASP A 295 -34.12 -35.97 25.28
CA ASP A 295 -35.37 -36.23 24.56
C ASP A 295 -35.44 -35.52 23.18
N ALA A 296 -36.48 -35.82 22.39
CA ALA A 296 -36.62 -35.43 20.98
C ALA A 296 -37.50 -34.19 20.70
N ASP A 297 -37.39 -33.67 19.47
CA ASP A 297 -38.30 -32.72 18.80
C ASP A 297 -39.77 -33.27 18.79
N PRO A 298 -40.80 -32.41 18.95
CA PRO A 298 -41.42 -31.84 17.76
C PRO A 298 -41.94 -30.40 17.91
N LEU A 299 -41.87 -29.61 16.83
CA LEU A 299 -43.07 -29.04 16.19
C LEU A 299 -42.76 -28.50 14.77
N ALA A 300 -42.99 -29.34 13.76
CA ALA A 300 -43.13 -28.93 12.37
C ALA A 300 -44.52 -29.32 11.84
N ALA A 301 -45.26 -28.35 11.30
CA ALA A 301 -46.50 -28.48 10.52
C ALA A 301 -46.85 -27.05 10.02
N ASP A 302 -47.30 -26.80 8.79
CA ASP A 302 -47.36 -27.59 7.55
C ASP A 302 -47.54 -26.59 6.36
N ALA A 303 -47.82 -27.09 5.15
CA ALA A 303 -48.31 -26.35 3.98
C ALA A 303 -47.30 -25.51 3.16
N SER A 304 -46.68 -26.23 2.22
CA SER A 304 -46.53 -25.88 0.79
C SER A 304 -47.77 -25.15 0.18
N VAL A 305 -47.68 -24.43 -0.94
CA VAL A 305 -47.44 -24.90 -2.35
C VAL A 305 -47.29 -23.72 -3.35
N ASP A 306 -46.70 -24.00 -4.52
CA ASP A 306 -46.93 -23.46 -5.90
C ASP A 306 -46.84 -21.93 -6.16
N ASP A 307 -46.01 -21.38 -7.08
CA ASP A 307 -45.80 -21.57 -8.55
C ASP A 307 -46.71 -20.68 -9.45
N ALA A 308 -46.24 -20.37 -10.67
CA ALA A 308 -46.75 -19.41 -11.67
C ALA A 308 -46.76 -17.91 -11.26
N ALA A 309 -46.24 -16.91 -12.01
CA ALA A 309 -46.09 -16.63 -13.45
C ALA A 309 -47.24 -15.80 -14.08
N SER A 310 -46.85 -14.64 -14.64
CA SER A 310 -47.45 -13.92 -15.79
C SER A 310 -48.81 -13.19 -15.68
N ASP A 311 -48.72 -11.85 -15.59
CA ASP A 311 -49.35 -10.87 -16.53
C ASP A 311 -50.93 -10.78 -16.59
N PRO A 312 -51.57 -9.86 -17.35
CA PRO A 312 -51.85 -8.49 -16.90
C PRO A 312 -53.32 -8.00 -17.06
N LEU A 313 -53.52 -6.69 -16.78
CA LEU A 313 -54.57 -5.77 -17.28
C LEU A 313 -55.99 -5.72 -16.66
N ASP A 314 -56.53 -4.49 -16.82
CA ASP A 314 -57.92 -4.00 -16.82
C ASP A 314 -58.71 -3.68 -15.52
N ALA A 315 -58.85 -2.37 -15.31
CA ALA A 315 -60.09 -1.60 -15.13
C ALA A 315 -61.33 -2.21 -14.40
N ASP A 316 -61.86 -1.47 -13.42
CA ASP A 316 -62.94 -0.48 -13.70
C ASP A 316 -63.02 0.58 -12.57
N ALA A 317 -63.84 1.60 -12.75
CA ALA A 317 -64.07 2.68 -11.80
C ALA A 317 -65.17 2.33 -10.77
N THR A 318 -65.28 3.13 -9.70
CA THR A 318 -66.57 3.57 -9.10
C THR A 318 -66.29 4.54 -7.93
N GLU A 319 -66.75 5.79 -8.04
CA GLU A 319 -66.91 6.69 -6.88
C GLU A 319 -68.05 6.22 -5.97
N PRO A 320 -68.09 6.66 -4.69
CA PRO A 320 -69.06 7.73 -4.42
C PRO A 320 -68.60 8.81 -3.41
N ALA A 321 -68.53 10.04 -3.91
CA ALA A 321 -69.14 11.28 -3.41
C ALA A 321 -69.66 11.44 -1.95
N SER A 322 -69.51 12.70 -1.46
CA SER A 322 -70.28 13.40 -0.38
C SER A 322 -69.86 13.10 1.08
N ALA A 323 -69.86 14.03 2.05
CA ALA A 323 -70.08 15.50 2.13
C ALA A 323 -69.29 15.98 3.38
N ALA A 324 -68.57 17.11 3.41
CA ALA A 324 -68.99 18.52 3.42
C ALA A 324 -69.77 18.99 4.67
N GLU A 325 -69.03 19.44 5.70
CA GLU A 325 -69.36 20.48 6.71
C GLU A 325 -68.05 20.77 7.50
N GLY A 326 -67.59 21.99 7.80
CA GLY A 326 -68.13 23.32 7.48
C GLY A 326 -68.44 24.17 8.72
N ILE A 327 -67.42 24.66 9.44
CA ILE A 327 -67.56 25.81 10.37
C ILE A 327 -66.27 26.64 10.47
N ASP A 328 -66.39 27.94 10.20
CA ASP A 328 -65.40 28.98 10.46
C ASP A 328 -65.38 29.39 11.94
N SER A 329 -64.21 29.86 12.43
CA SER A 329 -64.17 30.93 13.44
C SER A 329 -62.80 31.64 13.46
N GLU A 330 -62.73 32.82 12.85
CA GLU A 330 -61.67 33.80 13.13
C GLU A 330 -61.90 34.44 14.52
N GLY A 331 -60.83 34.85 15.21
CA GLY A 331 -60.92 35.55 16.50
C GLY A 331 -59.57 36.03 17.02
N ALA A 332 -59.27 37.32 16.86
CA ALA A 332 -57.99 37.94 17.22
C ALA A 332 -57.91 38.44 18.68
N GLY A 333 -56.68 38.78 19.12
CA GLY A 333 -56.36 39.43 20.40
C GLY A 333 -55.18 38.73 21.10
N GLU A 334 -53.93 39.14 20.91
CA GLU A 334 -53.29 40.37 21.42
C GLU A 334 -53.27 40.46 22.96
N ALA A 335 -52.12 40.16 23.56
CA ALA A 335 -51.58 40.86 24.75
C ALA A 335 -50.11 40.47 24.98
N ALA A 336 -49.24 41.48 25.11
CA ALA A 336 -47.87 41.29 25.60
C ALA A 336 -47.84 41.25 27.14
N SER A 337 -46.81 40.62 27.71
CA SER A 337 -46.29 41.01 29.01
C SER A 337 -44.80 40.70 29.13
N ALA A 338 -44.05 41.65 29.67
CA ALA A 338 -42.63 41.53 29.96
C ALA A 338 -42.37 41.77 31.47
N VAL A 339 -41.11 41.64 31.87
CA VAL A 339 -40.45 42.03 33.15
C VAL A 339 -40.37 41.02 34.31
N GLY A 340 -39.20 41.01 34.97
CA GLY A 340 -38.86 40.25 36.20
C GLY A 340 -37.80 39.17 35.98
N ALA A 341 -36.49 39.44 35.81
CA ALA A 341 -35.53 40.25 36.59
C ALA A 341 -34.85 39.51 37.78
N GLU A 342 -33.51 39.46 37.69
CA GLU A 342 -32.50 39.32 38.76
C GLU A 342 -32.26 37.96 39.46
N GLY A 343 -30.97 37.60 39.54
CA GLY A 343 -30.47 36.34 40.12
C GLY A 343 -28.94 36.24 40.11
N ARG A 344 -28.22 37.32 40.42
CA ARG A 344 -26.76 37.29 40.65
C ARG A 344 -26.46 36.49 41.92
N SER A 345 -25.45 35.63 41.87
CA SER A 345 -24.53 35.46 43.00
C SER A 345 -23.15 35.01 42.51
N ALA A 346 -22.12 35.58 43.11
CA ALA A 346 -20.71 35.22 42.93
C ALA A 346 -20.16 34.68 44.27
N ASP A 347 -18.83 34.60 44.36
CA ASP A 347 -18.03 34.27 45.54
C ASP A 347 -17.90 32.77 45.90
N ALA A 348 -16.77 32.26 46.42
CA ALA A 348 -15.33 32.44 46.11
C ALA A 348 -14.51 31.46 47.01
N ALA A 349 -13.21 31.31 46.71
CA ALA A 349 -12.17 30.65 47.52
C ALA A 349 -12.32 29.13 47.79
N GLY A 350 -11.26 28.32 47.82
CA GLY A 350 -9.83 28.60 47.58
C GLY A 350 -8.94 28.05 48.69
N THR A 351 -8.02 27.13 48.33
CA THR A 351 -6.78 26.90 49.11
C THR A 351 -5.71 26.23 48.25
N GLU A 352 -4.85 27.08 47.71
CA GLU A 352 -3.41 26.89 47.53
C GLU A 352 -2.71 26.02 48.62
N SER A 353 -1.70 25.25 48.20
CA SER A 353 -0.53 24.90 49.01
C SER A 353 0.65 24.62 48.09
N ALA A 354 1.81 25.23 48.39
CA ALA A 354 2.98 25.27 47.52
C ALA A 354 4.27 24.84 48.25
N ALA A 355 5.36 24.83 47.47
CA ALA A 355 6.79 24.87 47.84
C ALA A 355 7.55 23.54 47.94
N GLY A 356 8.73 23.48 47.29
CA GLY A 356 9.65 22.34 47.41
C GLY A 356 10.84 22.19 46.45
N ASP A 357 11.38 23.25 45.84
CA ASP A 357 12.74 23.27 45.24
C ASP A 357 13.68 24.07 46.20
N PRO A 358 15.03 24.06 46.14
CA PRO A 358 15.92 23.59 45.06
C PRO A 358 17.27 22.90 45.48
N VAL A 359 18.20 22.77 44.52
CA VAL A 359 19.69 22.55 44.63
C VAL A 359 20.15 21.10 44.89
N GLY A 360 21.18 20.54 44.24
CA GLY A 360 22.07 21.00 43.15
C GLY A 360 23.44 20.28 43.20
N ASP A 361 24.23 20.30 42.10
CA ASP A 361 25.61 19.76 41.96
C ASP A 361 25.82 18.24 42.22
N ALA A 362 26.79 17.51 41.63
CA ALA A 362 27.76 17.80 40.58
C ALA A 362 28.24 16.50 39.87
N ASP A 363 28.79 16.70 38.67
CA ASP A 363 29.87 15.96 38.00
C ASP A 363 30.76 15.02 38.87
N THR A 364 31.06 13.80 38.41
CA THR A 364 32.44 13.28 38.17
C THR A 364 32.52 11.79 37.80
N VAL A 365 33.61 11.44 37.10
CA VAL A 365 33.89 10.14 36.46
C VAL A 365 34.93 9.32 37.26
N ALA A 366 34.75 7.99 37.36
CA ALA A 366 35.81 6.97 37.49
C ALA A 366 35.20 5.57 37.22
N THR A 367 35.52 4.79 36.18
CA THR A 367 36.77 4.10 35.76
C THR A 367 37.21 2.89 36.58
N GLU A 368 37.37 1.78 35.85
CA GLU A 368 38.23 0.59 36.06
C GLU A 368 37.74 -0.58 36.94
N GLY A 369 37.90 -1.79 36.38
CA GLY A 369 37.40 -3.07 36.90
C GLY A 369 37.61 -4.22 35.90
N ASP A 370 38.85 -4.36 35.43
CA ASP A 370 39.34 -5.26 34.37
C ASP A 370 38.91 -6.74 34.44
N ALA A 371 38.74 -7.37 33.26
CA ALA A 371 38.94 -8.81 33.06
C ALA A 371 39.22 -9.14 31.57
N GLU A 372 40.50 -9.25 31.21
CA GLU A 372 40.97 -9.72 29.90
C GLU A 372 40.42 -11.10 29.48
N GLY A 373 40.18 -11.27 28.17
CA GLY A 373 39.99 -12.55 27.51
C GLY A 373 40.42 -12.45 26.03
N PRO A 374 41.55 -13.04 25.61
CA PRO A 374 42.10 -12.80 24.28
C PRO A 374 41.39 -13.65 23.22
N ILE A 375 40.47 -13.06 22.47
CA ILE A 375 40.02 -13.67 21.21
C ILE A 375 41.09 -13.38 20.17
N ARG A 376 41.98 -14.36 20.01
CA ARG A 376 43.00 -14.41 18.97
C ARG A 376 42.29 -14.47 17.62
N GLY A 377 42.23 -13.34 16.91
CA GLY A 377 41.89 -13.32 15.50
C GLY A 377 42.97 -14.07 14.74
N GLU A 378 42.74 -15.34 14.46
CA GLU A 378 43.56 -16.09 13.52
C GLU A 378 43.00 -15.83 12.13
N ASP A 379 43.66 -14.91 11.40
CA ASP A 379 43.35 -14.57 10.01
C ASP A 379 43.49 -15.82 9.13
N ALA A 380 42.38 -16.51 8.92
CA ALA A 380 42.28 -17.72 8.09
C ALA A 380 42.39 -17.42 6.57
N PHE A 381 42.98 -16.29 6.18
CA PHE A 381 43.04 -15.77 4.82
C PHE A 381 44.43 -15.24 4.38
N ASP A 382 45.50 -15.58 5.11
CA ASP A 382 46.93 -15.29 4.80
C ASP A 382 47.48 -16.01 3.54
N GLY A 383 46.70 -16.07 2.46
CA GLY A 383 47.02 -16.76 1.22
C GLY A 383 46.21 -16.32 0.00
N SER A 384 45.34 -15.30 0.13
CA SER A 384 44.58 -14.74 -0.99
C SER A 384 45.24 -13.47 -1.53
N PRO A 385 45.46 -13.33 -2.86
CA PRO A 385 46.02 -12.12 -3.47
C PRO A 385 44.99 -10.99 -3.61
N PHE A 386 43.95 -10.99 -2.78
CA PHE A 386 42.90 -9.98 -2.77
C PHE A 386 43.24 -8.98 -1.68
N GLU A 387 43.72 -7.81 -2.10
CA GLU A 387 43.93 -6.64 -1.25
C GLU A 387 42.57 -6.12 -0.79
N SER A 388 42.05 -6.68 0.31
CA SER A 388 40.91 -6.12 1.01
C SER A 388 41.29 -4.71 1.46
N ALA A 389 40.55 -3.70 0.98
CA ALA A 389 40.70 -2.33 1.42
C ALA A 389 40.29 -2.22 2.90
N GLY A 390 41.25 -2.50 3.78
CA GLY A 390 41.08 -2.47 5.22
C GLY A 390 40.86 -1.05 5.66
N VAL A 391 39.60 -0.68 5.87
CA VAL A 391 39.27 0.50 6.67
C VAL A 391 39.68 0.15 8.09
N GLU A 392 40.75 0.76 8.58
CA GLU A 392 41.25 0.49 9.92
C GLU A 392 40.18 0.91 10.95
N ASP A 393 39.96 0.11 12.01
CA ASP A 393 38.97 0.44 13.05
C ASP A 393 39.21 1.83 13.70
N ALA A 394 40.45 2.32 13.62
CA ALA A 394 40.86 3.66 14.03
C ALA A 394 40.25 4.77 13.15
N ASP A 395 40.13 4.56 11.84
CA ASP A 395 39.51 5.53 10.92
C ASP A 395 38.00 5.61 11.16
N LEU A 396 37.34 4.46 11.31
CA LEU A 396 35.91 4.39 11.68
C LEU A 396 35.64 5.07 13.02
N ALA A 397 36.49 4.85 14.04
CA ALA A 397 36.35 5.51 15.33
C ALA A 397 36.52 7.04 15.24
N SER A 398 37.43 7.51 14.38
CA SER A 398 37.64 8.93 14.09
C SER A 398 36.44 9.56 13.39
N GLU A 399 35.89 8.87 12.38
CA GLU A 399 34.70 9.31 11.63
C GLU A 399 33.46 9.38 12.53
N VAL A 400 33.20 8.35 13.35
CA VAL A 400 32.10 8.34 14.32
C VAL A 400 32.24 9.49 15.34
N ALA A 401 33.46 9.82 15.77
CA ALA A 401 33.69 10.96 16.66
C ALA A 401 33.44 12.32 15.96
N ALA A 402 33.75 12.44 14.67
CA ALA A 402 33.43 13.63 13.87
C ALA A 402 31.92 13.76 13.63
N LEU A 403 31.22 12.65 13.36
CA LEU A 403 29.77 12.62 13.19
C LEU A 403 29.04 13.02 14.46
N ARG A 404 29.45 12.49 15.62
CA ARG A 404 28.86 12.87 16.94
C ARG A 404 28.98 14.37 17.22
N ARG A 405 30.15 14.97 17.02
CA ARG A 405 30.33 16.44 17.16
C ARG A 405 29.44 17.24 16.20
N THR A 406 29.20 16.71 15.01
CA THR A 406 28.33 17.36 14.02
C THR A 406 26.87 17.32 14.48
N VAL A 407 26.42 16.18 15.01
CA VAL A 407 25.08 16.01 15.58
C VAL A 407 24.88 16.90 16.82
N GLU A 408 25.86 16.95 17.74
CA GLU A 408 25.83 17.85 18.90
C GLU A 408 25.67 19.32 18.49
N ALA A 409 26.46 19.79 17.51
CA ALA A 409 26.36 21.15 16.97
C ALA A 409 25.03 21.42 16.22
N GLN A 410 24.39 20.40 15.65
CA GLN A 410 23.06 20.50 15.06
C GLN A 410 21.98 20.61 16.14
N SER A 411 22.04 19.80 17.21
CA SER A 411 21.12 19.88 18.35
C SER A 411 21.20 21.27 19.02
N GLU A 412 22.41 21.77 19.32
CA GLU A 412 22.58 23.13 19.86
C GLU A 412 22.03 24.24 18.95
N ARG A 413 21.96 23.99 17.64
CA ARG A 413 21.35 24.93 16.69
C ARG A 413 19.82 24.85 16.74
N LEU A 414 19.26 23.64 16.81
CA LEU A 414 17.82 23.43 16.97
C LEU A 414 17.30 24.04 18.28
N ASP A 415 17.99 23.81 19.41
CA ASP A 415 17.61 24.38 20.71
C ASP A 415 17.56 25.91 20.68
N ARG A 416 18.54 26.55 20.02
CA ARG A 416 18.55 28.01 19.81
C ARG A 416 17.42 28.48 18.88
N GLN A 417 17.03 27.69 17.89
CA GLN A 417 15.89 28.02 17.02
C GLN A 417 14.57 27.88 17.79
N SER A 418 14.39 26.84 18.59
CA SER A 418 13.23 26.65 19.47
C SER A 418 13.07 27.81 20.45
N ALA A 419 14.14 28.20 21.16
CA ALA A 419 14.10 29.34 22.08
C ALA A 419 13.77 30.68 21.39
N LEU A 420 14.25 30.88 20.14
CA LEU A 420 13.92 32.06 19.35
C LEU A 420 12.45 32.05 18.88
N ILE A 421 11.91 30.89 18.52
CA ILE A 421 10.49 30.71 18.17
C ILE A 421 9.61 31.00 19.39
N GLU A 422 9.94 30.47 20.57
CA GLU A 422 9.22 30.78 21.82
C GLU A 422 9.24 32.29 22.15
N GLN A 423 10.39 32.96 21.97
CA GLN A 423 10.46 34.41 22.15
C GLN A 423 9.55 35.15 21.16
N LEU A 424 9.55 34.78 19.88
CA LEU A 424 8.69 35.40 18.87
C LEU A 424 7.20 35.17 19.16
N ILE A 425 6.82 33.98 19.64
CA ILE A 425 5.45 33.66 20.06
C ILE A 425 5.03 34.54 21.24
N GLU A 426 5.89 34.72 22.24
CA GLU A 426 5.57 35.55 23.41
C GLU A 426 5.55 37.05 23.06
N GLU A 427 6.41 37.54 22.16
CA GLU A 427 6.33 38.91 21.63
C GLU A 427 5.03 39.14 20.84
N LEU A 428 4.63 38.20 19.97
CA LEU A 428 3.34 38.26 19.25
C LEU A 428 2.13 38.19 20.20
N ARG A 429 2.24 37.43 21.29
CA ARG A 429 1.20 37.31 22.33
C ARG A 429 1.05 38.59 23.15
N ARG A 430 2.14 39.32 23.38
CA ARG A 430 2.18 40.57 24.15
C ARG A 430 1.88 41.82 23.31
N GLY A 431 2.00 41.72 21.99
CA GLY A 431 1.74 42.78 21.03
C GLY A 431 0.30 42.90 20.52
N ARG A 432 -0.67 42.24 21.17
CA ARG A 432 -2.09 42.20 20.75
C ARG A 432 -3.03 42.67 21.88
#